data_AF-C1L6B6-F1
#
_entry.id   AF-C1L6B6-F1
#
_cell.length_a   1.000
_cell.length_b   1.000
_cell.length_c   1.000
_cell.angle_alpha   90.00
_cell.angle_beta   90.00
_cell.angle_gamma   90.00
#
_symmetry.space_group_name_H-M   'P 1'
#
loop_
_entity.id
_entity.type
_entity.pdbx_description
1 polymer ?
#
loop_
_entity_poly.entity_id
_entity_poly.type
_entity_poly.pdbx_seq_one_letter_code
_entity_poly.pdbx_strand_id
1 'polypeptide(L)' 'MSGLLLILQLLLILSSNIEGKCNEEGAACSKTIGTRCCGELVCKLFKPFHGRCTNPNRRHSTTW' A
#
# COMPACT_ATOMS: atom_id res chain seq x y z
N MET A 1 -13.23 32.39 -16.76
CA MET A 1 -12.59 31.12 -17.19
C MET A 1 -11.39 30.71 -16.31
N SER A 2 -10.63 31.65 -15.73
CA SER A 2 -9.48 31.30 -14.85
C SER A 2 -9.82 30.60 -13.52
N GLY A 3 -10.97 30.87 -12.91
CA GLY A 3 -11.32 30.27 -11.60
C GLY A 3 -11.53 28.76 -11.66
N LEU A 4 -12.14 28.25 -12.74
CA LEU A 4 -12.36 26.82 -12.93
C LEU A 4 -11.04 26.05 -13.10
N LEU A 5 -10.07 26.65 -13.78
CA LEU A 5 -8.72 26.11 -13.93
C LEU A 5 -8.01 25.97 -12.58
N LEU A 6 -8.11 26.97 -11.70
CA LEU A 6 -7.51 26.91 -10.36
C LEU A 6 -8.13 25.82 -9.48
N ILE A 7 -9.46 25.65 -9.56
CA ILE A 7 -10.18 24.60 -8.82
C ILE A 7 -9.76 23.21 -9.32
N LEU A 8 -9.61 23.05 -10.64
CA LEU A 8 -9.17 21.79 -11.25
C LEU A 8 -7.75 21.40 -10.82
N GLN A 9 -6.83 22.36 -10.75
CA GLN A 9 -5.46 22.14 -10.26
C GLN A 9 -5.45 21.69 -8.79
N LEU A 10 -6.28 22.31 -7.94
CA LEU A 10 -6.38 21.96 -6.53
C LEU A 10 -6.91 20.53 -6.30
N LEU A 11 -7.90 20.11 -7.10
CA LEU A 11 -8.47 18.76 -7.06
C LEU A 11 -7.47 17.65 -7.45
N LEU A 12 -6.62 17.93 -8.44
CA LEU A 12 -5.56 17.00 -8.88
C LEU A 12 -4.50 16.80 -7.79
N ILE A 13 -4.09 17.89 -7.12
CA ILE A 13 -3.12 17.84 -6.02
C ILE A 13 -3.71 17.05 -4.84
N LEU A 14 -4.98 17.26 -4.51
CA LEU A 14 -5.63 16.55 -3.41
C LEU A 14 -5.75 15.04 -3.71
N SER A 15 -6.09 14.67 -4.95
CA SER A 15 -6.17 13.27 -5.37
C SER A 15 -4.82 12.55 -5.30
N SER A 16 -3.73 13.26 -5.63
CA SER A 16 -2.36 12.71 -5.61
C SER A 16 -1.88 12.39 -4.18
N ASN A 17 -2.44 13.03 -3.16
CA ASN A 17 -2.08 12.80 -1.75
C ASN A 17 -2.88 11.66 -1.10
N ILE A 18 -3.81 11.04 -1.83
CA ILE A 18 -4.59 9.86 -1.36
C ILE A 18 -3.88 8.56 -1.79
N GLU A 19 -2.63 8.63 -2.23
CA GLU A 19 -1.75 7.45 -2.22
C GLU A 19 -1.40 7.14 -0.76
N GLY A 20 -2.33 6.47 -0.07
CA GLY A 20 -2.10 5.96 1.27
C GLY A 20 -0.82 5.14 1.25
N LYS A 21 0.19 5.59 2.03
CA LYS A 21 1.52 4.98 2.11
C LYS A 21 1.36 3.46 2.16
N CYS A 22 1.76 2.80 1.08
CA CYS A 22 1.76 1.36 0.99
C CYS A 22 3.13 0.82 1.39
N ASN A 23 3.16 -0.43 1.84
CA ASN A 23 4.34 -1.12 2.32
C ASN A 23 4.90 -2.03 1.21
N GLU A 24 6.19 -1.93 0.96
CA GLU A 24 6.92 -2.74 -0.02
C GLU A 24 7.06 -4.21 0.41
N GLU A 25 7.56 -5.08 -0.47
CA GLU A 25 7.79 -6.49 -0.16
C GLU A 25 8.79 -6.63 1.02
N GLY A 26 8.46 -7.49 1.99
CA GLY A 26 9.24 -7.69 3.21
C GLY A 26 8.99 -6.67 4.32
N ALA A 27 8.34 -5.53 4.03
CA ALA A 27 8.01 -4.54 5.05
C ALA A 27 6.96 -5.08 6.04
N ALA A 28 7.04 -4.58 7.28
CA ALA A 28 6.10 -4.95 8.33
C ALA A 28 4.68 -4.48 7.97
N CYS A 29 3.72 -5.37 8.14
CA CYS A 29 2.30 -5.06 7.98
C CYS A 29 1.52 -5.56 9.19
N SER A 30 0.36 -4.97 9.40
CA SER A 30 -0.59 -5.36 10.43
C SER A 30 -1.97 -5.60 9.82
N LYS A 31 -2.78 -6.46 10.43
CA LYS A 31 -4.19 -6.63 10.02
C LYS A 31 -5.04 -5.39 10.37
N THR A 32 -4.48 -4.42 11.08
CA THR A 32 -5.13 -3.13 11.36
C THR A 32 -5.27 -2.30 10.07
N ILE A 33 -6.38 -1.56 9.97
CA ILE A 33 -6.84 -0.78 8.79
C ILE A 33 -5.83 0.23 8.21
N GLY A 34 -4.67 0.44 8.84
CA GLY A 34 -3.67 1.44 8.47
C GLY A 34 -2.47 0.95 7.64
N THR A 35 -2.26 -0.36 7.44
CA THR A 35 -1.10 -0.87 6.68
C THR A 35 -1.53 -1.66 5.46
N ARG A 36 -1.43 -1.04 4.28
CA ARG A 36 -1.67 -1.69 3.00
C ARG A 36 -0.33 -2.06 2.37
N CYS A 37 -0.24 -3.25 1.77
CA CYS A 37 0.92 -3.59 0.95
C CYS A 37 0.77 -2.98 -0.45
N CYS A 38 1.86 -2.62 -1.10
CA CYS A 38 1.83 -2.03 -2.43
C CYS A 38 1.43 -3.06 -3.50
N GLY A 39 0.63 -2.64 -4.49
CA GLY A 39 0.28 -3.47 -5.64
C GLY A 39 -0.43 -4.77 -5.26
N GLU A 40 0.06 -5.90 -5.80
CA GLU A 40 -0.51 -7.25 -5.59
C GLU A 40 0.04 -7.96 -4.34
N LEU A 41 0.86 -7.29 -3.52
CA LEU A 41 1.43 -7.87 -2.33
C LEU A 41 0.34 -8.12 -1.27
N VAL A 42 0.44 -9.24 -0.56
CA VAL A 42 -0.46 -9.60 0.54
C VAL A 42 0.25 -9.56 1.87
N CYS A 43 -0.44 -9.08 2.92
CA CYS A 43 0.10 -9.11 4.28
C CYS A 43 0.04 -10.53 4.85
N LYS A 44 1.16 -11.25 4.84
CA LYS A 44 1.28 -12.58 5.42
C LYS A 44 1.60 -12.48 6.91
N LEU A 45 0.62 -12.84 7.74
CA LEU A 45 0.75 -12.82 9.19
C LEU A 45 1.63 -13.99 9.67
N PHE A 46 2.59 -13.70 10.55
CA PHE A 46 3.40 -14.70 11.26
C PHE A 46 3.18 -14.66 12.77
N LYS A 47 2.50 -13.61 13.27
CA LYS A 47 2.05 -13.43 14.66
C LYS A 47 0.62 -12.87 14.65
N PRO A 48 -0.12 -12.93 15.77
CA PRO A 48 -1.41 -12.27 15.89
C PRO A 48 -1.29 -10.81 15.48
N PHE A 49 -2.12 -10.40 14.51
CA PHE A 49 -2.15 -9.05 13.93
C PHE A 49 -0.88 -8.56 13.24
N HIS A 50 0.29 -9.21 13.36
CA HIS A 50 1.55 -8.78 12.75
C HIS A 50 2.02 -9.71 11.63
N GLY A 51 2.45 -9.13 10.51
CA GLY A 51 2.87 -9.82 9.30
C GLY A 51 3.93 -9.07 8.51
N ARG A 52 4.25 -9.59 7.33
CA ARG A 52 5.04 -8.90 6.30
C ARG A 52 4.32 -8.94 4.96
N CYS A 53 4.54 -7.92 4.14
CA CYS A 53 4.06 -7.90 2.77
C CYS A 53 4.85 -8.93 1.94
N THR A 54 4.16 -9.85 1.28
CA THR A 54 4.78 -10.90 0.47
C THR A 54 4.02 -11.07 -0.83
N ASN A 55 4.73 -11.40 -1.91
CA ASN A 55 4.10 -11.74 -3.18
C ASN A 55 3.49 -13.16 -3.10
N PRO A 56 2.15 -13.33 -3.25
CA PRO A 56 1.51 -14.64 -3.19
C PRO A 56 1.86 -15.54 -4.39
N ASN A 57 2.28 -14.94 -5.51
CA ASN A 57 2.66 -15.64 -6.74
C ASN A 57 4.14 -16.05 -6.78
N ARG A 58 4.98 -15.54 -5.87
CA ARG A 58 6.31 -16.13 -5.67
C ARG A 58 6.13 -17.49 -5.02
N ARG A 59 6.20 -18.55 -5.82
CA ARG A 59 6.36 -19.92 -5.29
C ARG A 59 7.53 -19.90 -4.31
N HIS A 60 7.24 -20.37 -3.11
CA HIS A 60 8.21 -20.79 -2.11
C HIS A 60 9.38 -21.54 -2.77
N SER A 61 10.49 -20.85 -2.99
CA SER A 61 11.79 -21.51 -2.92
C SER A 61 12.07 -21.66 -1.42
N THR A 62 11.58 -22.76 -0.84
CA THR A 62 11.93 -23.22 0.51
C THR A 62 13.42 -23.50 0.56
N THR A 63 14.20 -22.51 0.95
CA THR A 63 15.59 -22.68 1.41
C THR A 63 15.84 -21.68 2.52
N TRP A 64 15.40 -22.02 3.74
CA TRP A 64 15.98 -21.60 5.02
C TRP A 64 15.65 -22.68 6.05
#